data_AF-A0A9E7DAN5-F1
#
_entry.id   AF-A0A9E7DAN5-F1
#
_cell.length_a   1.000
_cell.length_b   1.000
_cell.length_c   1.000
_cell.angle_alpha   90.00
_cell.angle_beta   90.00
_cell.angle_gamma   90.00
#
_symmetry.space_group_name_H-M   'P 1'
#
loop_
_entity.id
_entity.type
_entity.pdbx_description
1 polymer ?
#
loop_
_entity_poly.entity_id
_entity_poly.type
_entity_poly.pdbx_seq_one_letter_code
_entity_poly.pdbx_strand_id
1 'polypeptide(L)'
;MRVTTTSLPSGALRHAIGVTAQALPPVRPAALVAAWEAARASAEAGLWGPARLIAFEDGVEIALTDADAACWAEAMARRQGLDSLGDVALCLRLLALVEVLGRAKWLRGFFTITAEGAEFHPALLAAAARAPLDTTGRFEDGALRAMLARSIPYAPT
;
A
#
# COMPACT_ATOMS: atom_id res chain seq x y z
N MET A 1 -1.82 14.59 -12.45
CA MET A 1 -2.83 15.17 -11.55
C MET A 1 -2.20 15.34 -10.17
N ARG A 2 -2.45 16.47 -9.49
CA ARG A 2 -1.72 16.87 -8.27
C ARG A 2 -2.56 16.57 -7.03
N VAL A 3 -1.94 16.01 -6.00
CA VAL A 3 -2.54 15.85 -4.67
C VAL A 3 -2.44 17.18 -3.92
N THR A 4 -3.50 17.56 -3.20
CA THR A 4 -3.47 18.76 -2.36
C THR A 4 -3.38 18.36 -0.89
N THR A 5 -2.35 18.84 -0.20
CA THR A 5 -2.09 18.52 1.20
C THR A 5 -2.39 19.71 2.10
N THR A 6 -3.20 19.49 3.12
CA THR A 6 -3.57 20.52 4.11
C THR A 6 -3.31 20.01 5.52
N SER A 7 -2.70 20.84 6.37
CA SER A 7 -2.57 20.54 7.80
C SER A 7 -3.88 20.86 8.53
N LEU A 8 -4.32 19.94 9.40
CA LEU A 8 -5.48 20.12 10.25
C LEU A 8 -5.08 20.65 11.64
N PRO A 9 -6.00 21.29 12.40
CA PRO A 9 -5.73 21.75 13.76
C PRO A 9 -5.29 20.64 14.72
N SER A 10 -5.65 19.38 14.44
CA SER A 10 -5.23 18.20 15.20
C SER A 10 -3.77 17.80 14.99
N GLY A 11 -3.06 18.46 14.06
CA GLY A 11 -1.73 18.04 13.61
C GLY A 11 -1.75 16.93 12.55
N ALA A 12 -2.93 16.42 12.19
CA ALA A 12 -3.08 15.47 11.09
C ALA A 12 -2.91 16.16 9.73
N LEU A 13 -2.50 15.40 8.72
CA LEU A 13 -2.37 15.87 7.34
C LEU A 13 -3.48 15.27 6.47
N ARG A 14 -4.22 16.11 5.76
CA ARG A 14 -5.27 15.69 4.83
C ARG A 14 -4.80 15.84 3.38
N HIS A 15 -4.90 14.76 2.62
CA HIS A 15 -4.56 14.66 1.21
C HIS A 15 -5.83 14.55 0.38
N ALA A 16 -6.14 15.56 -0.43
CA ALA A 16 -7.26 15.56 -1.36
C ALA A 16 -6.84 14.99 -2.72
N ILE A 17 -7.56 13.96 -3.17
CA ILE A 17 -7.31 13.16 -4.37
C ILE A 17 -8.50 13.34 -5.31
N GLY A 18 -8.28 13.88 -6.51
CA GLY A 18 -9.36 14.11 -7.49
C GLY A 18 -9.72 12.89 -8.36
N VAL A 19 -9.45 11.68 -7.87
CA VAL A 19 -9.91 10.41 -8.47
C VAL A 19 -10.51 9.55 -7.35
N THR A 20 -11.20 8.47 -7.67
CA THR A 20 -11.56 7.43 -6.69
C THR A 20 -10.37 6.52 -6.36
N ALA A 21 -10.46 5.75 -5.26
CA ALA A 21 -9.42 4.79 -4.88
C ALA A 21 -9.17 3.73 -5.98
N GLN A 22 -10.24 3.27 -6.63
CA GLN A 22 -10.19 2.26 -7.69
C GLN A 22 -9.52 2.80 -8.97
N ALA A 23 -9.56 4.11 -9.19
CA ALA A 23 -8.94 4.78 -10.33
C ALA A 23 -7.45 5.10 -10.13
N LEU A 24 -6.87 4.78 -8.96
CA LEU A 24 -5.45 4.98 -8.71
C LEU A 24 -4.58 4.11 -9.63
N PRO A 25 -3.52 4.68 -10.23
CA PRO A 25 -2.71 4.00 -11.23
C PRO A 25 -2.00 2.78 -10.63
N PRO A 26 -1.67 1.76 -11.47
CA PRO A 26 -0.77 0.70 -11.04
C PRO A 26 0.62 1.27 -10.75
N VAL A 27 1.39 0.54 -9.95
CA VAL A 27 2.77 0.90 -9.57
C VAL A 27 3.78 -0.09 -10.15
N ARG A 28 5.08 0.19 -10.00
CA ARG A 28 6.13 -0.78 -10.36
C ARG A 28 6.30 -1.79 -9.21
N PRO A 29 6.40 -3.11 -9.46
CA PRO A 29 6.67 -4.09 -8.41
C PRO A 29 7.92 -3.78 -7.57
N ALA A 30 9.00 -3.32 -8.22
CA ALA A 30 10.22 -2.90 -7.52
C ALA A 30 10.01 -1.69 -6.59
N ALA A 31 9.02 -0.83 -6.88
CA ALA A 31 8.68 0.27 -6.00
C ALA A 31 7.99 -0.23 -4.71
N LEU A 32 7.21 -1.31 -4.77
CA LEU A 32 6.61 -1.92 -3.58
C LEU A 32 7.66 -2.53 -2.65
N VAL A 33 8.67 -3.21 -3.21
CA VAL A 33 9.79 -3.74 -2.42
C VAL A 33 10.54 -2.60 -1.73
N ALA A 34 10.92 -1.57 -2.48
CA ALA A 34 11.63 -0.43 -1.90
C ALA A 34 10.78 0.34 -0.87
N ALA A 35 9.45 0.36 -1.06
CA ALA A 35 8.52 0.95 -0.12
C ALA A 35 8.41 0.14 1.18
N TRP A 36 8.35 -1.18 1.08
CA TRP A 36 8.39 -2.09 2.23
C TRP A 36 9.63 -1.89 3.08
N GLU A 37 10.82 -1.93 2.45
CA GLU A 37 12.09 -1.77 3.16
C GLU A 37 12.19 -0.40 3.85
N ALA A 38 11.76 0.67 3.18
CA ALA A 38 11.78 2.00 3.76
C ALA A 38 10.78 2.15 4.94
N ALA A 39 9.59 1.56 4.83
CA ALA A 39 8.59 1.56 5.90
C ALA A 39 9.08 0.77 7.11
N ARG A 40 9.65 -0.41 6.90
CA ARG A 40 10.25 -1.23 7.95
C ARG A 40 11.39 -0.49 8.66
N ALA A 41 12.34 0.07 7.92
CA ALA A 41 13.45 0.83 8.50
C ALA A 41 12.98 2.04 9.32
N SER A 42 11.91 2.70 8.87
CA SER A 42 11.29 3.82 9.61
C SER A 42 10.63 3.34 10.90
N ALA A 43 9.95 2.20 10.86
CA ALA A 43 9.32 1.61 12.04
C ALA A 43 10.38 1.17 13.08
N GLU A 44 11.47 0.54 12.65
CA GLU A 44 12.60 0.18 13.52
C GLU A 44 13.26 1.41 14.16
N ALA A 45 13.32 2.52 13.42
CA ALA A 45 13.83 3.80 13.92
C ALA A 45 12.80 4.59 14.76
N GLY A 46 11.59 4.06 14.98
CA GLY A 46 10.53 4.73 15.76
C GLY A 46 9.98 6.00 15.11
N LEU A 47 9.98 6.07 13.77
CA LEU A 47 9.55 7.23 12.99
C LEU A 47 8.05 7.16 12.65
N TRP A 48 7.18 7.32 13.65
CA TRP A 48 5.73 7.11 13.52
C TRP A 48 4.98 8.14 12.66
N GLY A 49 5.44 9.39 12.63
CA GLY A 49 4.80 10.46 11.85
C GLY A 49 3.39 10.87 12.31
N PRO A 50 2.78 11.88 11.66
CA PRO A 50 1.42 12.32 11.97
C PRO A 50 0.36 11.40 11.37
N ALA A 51 -0.84 11.40 11.96
CA ALA A 51 -2.01 10.80 11.33
C ALA A 51 -2.30 11.44 9.97
N ARG A 52 -2.81 10.65 9.02
CA ARG A 52 -3.11 11.11 7.66
C ARG A 52 -4.52 10.73 7.24
N LEU A 53 -5.19 11.63 6.53
CA LEU A 53 -6.49 11.39 5.92
C LEU A 53 -6.33 11.45 4.40
N ILE A 54 -6.73 10.41 3.69
CA ILE A 54 -6.74 10.36 2.23
C ILE A 54 -8.19 10.51 1.76
N ALA A 55 -8.53 11.68 1.24
CA ALA A 55 -9.88 12.01 0.82
C ALA A 55 -10.01 11.97 -0.70
N PHE A 56 -10.88 11.10 -1.20
CA PHE A 56 -11.15 10.90 -2.62
C PHE A 56 -12.32 11.77 -3.11
N GLU A 57 -12.45 11.90 -4.43
CA GLU A 57 -13.46 12.76 -5.06
C GLU A 57 -14.91 12.30 -4.83
N ASP A 58 -15.10 11.01 -4.58
CA ASP A 58 -16.41 10.38 -4.30
C ASP A 58 -16.86 10.56 -2.85
N GLY A 59 -16.08 11.30 -2.05
CA GLY A 59 -16.36 11.59 -0.65
C GLY A 59 -15.88 10.50 0.31
N VAL A 60 -15.28 9.40 -0.18
CA VAL A 60 -14.67 8.39 0.69
C VAL A 60 -13.37 8.94 1.28
N GLU A 61 -13.17 8.72 2.57
CA GLU A 61 -11.96 9.13 3.28
C GLU A 61 -11.35 7.92 4.00
N ILE A 62 -10.09 7.63 3.70
CA ILE A 62 -9.29 6.61 4.38
C ILE A 62 -8.49 7.29 5.47
N ALA A 63 -8.69 6.86 6.71
CA ALA A 63 -7.95 7.35 7.87
C ALA A 63 -6.78 6.42 8.20
N LEU A 64 -5.57 6.96 8.14
CA LEU A 64 -4.32 6.32 8.57
C LEU A 64 -3.96 6.88 9.95
N THR A 65 -4.65 6.37 10.97
CA THR A 65 -4.61 6.91 12.34
C THR A 65 -3.98 5.96 13.35
N ASP A 66 -3.92 4.66 13.07
CA ASP A 66 -3.15 3.73 13.89
C ASP A 66 -1.64 3.95 13.66
N ALA A 67 -0.84 3.60 14.68
CA ALA A 67 0.58 3.89 14.71
C ALA A 67 1.34 3.24 13.54
N ASP A 68 0.96 2.01 13.16
CA ASP A 68 1.62 1.28 12.09
C ASP A 68 1.31 1.94 10.74
N ALA A 69 0.04 2.20 10.43
CA ALA A 69 -0.33 2.86 9.18
C ALA A 69 0.26 4.27 9.06
N ALA A 70 0.27 5.05 10.15
CA ALA A 70 0.89 6.37 10.18
C ALA A 70 2.40 6.29 9.92
N CYS A 71 3.09 5.34 10.56
CA CYS A 71 4.54 5.12 10.39
C CYS A 71 4.90 4.77 8.95
N TRP A 72 4.13 3.87 8.35
CA TRP A 72 4.36 3.42 6.98
C TRP A 72 4.09 4.55 5.98
N ALA A 73 3.02 5.32 6.19
CA ALA A 73 2.72 6.48 5.35
C ALA A 73 3.76 7.60 5.50
N GLU A 74 4.28 7.81 6.71
CA GLU A 74 5.37 8.77 6.97
C GLU A 74 6.67 8.37 6.27
N ALA A 75 7.03 7.09 6.30
CA ALA A 75 8.18 6.58 5.56
C ALA A 75 8.05 6.90 4.07
N MET A 76 6.85 6.73 3.49
CA MET A 76 6.61 7.05 2.08
C MET A 76 6.70 8.56 1.83
N ALA A 77 6.07 9.36 2.69
CA ALA A 77 6.12 10.81 2.58
C ALA A 77 7.55 11.35 2.62
N ARG A 78 8.43 10.80 3.47
CA ARG A 78 9.85 11.19 3.53
C ARG A 78 10.65 10.75 2.32
N ARG A 79 10.33 9.58 1.76
CA ARG A 79 11.10 8.99 0.65
C ARG A 79 10.80 9.63 -0.69
N GLN A 80 9.52 9.91 -0.96
CA GLN A 80 9.05 10.32 -2.29
C GLN A 80 7.93 11.36 -2.24
N GLY A 81 7.50 11.79 -1.06
CA GLY A 81 6.32 12.63 -0.88
C GLY A 81 5.01 11.83 -0.94
N LEU A 82 3.90 12.56 -0.90
CA LEU A 82 2.55 12.06 -1.20
C LEU A 82 1.83 13.03 -2.14
N ASP A 83 2.59 13.62 -3.06
CA ASP A 83 2.15 14.79 -3.84
C ASP A 83 1.59 14.42 -5.23
N SER A 84 1.73 13.16 -5.62
CA SER A 84 1.21 12.62 -6.88
C SER A 84 0.28 11.42 -6.67
N LEU A 85 -0.57 11.15 -7.66
CA LEU A 85 -1.40 9.93 -7.66
C LEU A 85 -0.55 8.65 -7.59
N GLY A 86 0.66 8.66 -8.14
CA GLY A 86 1.56 7.51 -8.09
C GLY A 86 2.08 7.24 -6.67
N ASP A 87 2.36 8.31 -5.91
CA ASP A 87 2.83 8.18 -4.52
C ASP A 87 1.72 7.68 -3.60
N VAL A 88 0.51 8.22 -3.76
CA VAL A 88 -0.68 7.76 -3.02
C VAL A 88 -1.03 6.32 -3.41
N ALA A 89 -0.97 5.98 -4.70
CA ALA A 89 -1.16 4.62 -5.18
C ALA A 89 -0.18 3.62 -4.58
N LEU A 90 1.10 4.02 -4.45
CA LEU A 90 2.13 3.17 -3.84
C LEU A 90 1.89 2.99 -2.34
N CYS A 91 1.58 4.08 -1.63
CA CYS A 91 1.30 4.06 -0.21
C CYS A 91 0.12 3.12 0.12
N LEU A 92 -1.01 3.28 -0.57
CA LEU A 92 -2.19 2.45 -0.32
C LEU A 92 -1.97 0.99 -0.72
N ARG A 93 -1.26 0.71 -1.83
CA ARG A 93 -0.94 -0.67 -2.22
C ARG A 93 0.03 -1.33 -1.25
N LEU A 94 0.96 -0.59 -0.66
CA LEU A 94 1.82 -1.11 0.40
C LEU A 94 0.99 -1.49 1.64
N LEU A 95 0.11 -0.60 2.10
CA LEU A 95 -0.75 -0.86 3.26
C LEU A 95 -1.72 -2.02 3.00
N ALA A 96 -2.33 -2.08 1.81
CA ALA A 96 -3.16 -3.19 1.38
C ALA A 96 -2.38 -4.51 1.32
N LEU A 97 -1.09 -4.45 0.96
CA LEU A 97 -0.22 -5.63 0.97
C LEU A 97 0.01 -6.13 2.40
N VAL A 98 0.33 -5.26 3.36
CA VAL A 98 0.45 -5.64 4.78
C VAL A 98 -0.83 -6.28 5.30
N GLU A 99 -1.95 -5.62 5.03
CA GLU A 99 -3.27 -6.06 5.47
C GLU A 99 -3.57 -7.48 4.95
N VAL A 100 -3.40 -7.70 3.65
CA VAL A 100 -3.73 -9.00 3.04
C VAL A 100 -2.76 -10.09 3.50
N LEU A 101 -1.47 -9.78 3.68
CA LEU A 101 -0.48 -10.73 4.23
C LEU A 101 -0.85 -11.18 5.65
N GLY A 102 -1.40 -10.28 6.46
CA GLY A 102 -1.81 -10.56 7.83
C GLY A 102 -3.06 -11.45 7.94
N ARG A 103 -3.97 -11.42 6.95
CA ARG A 103 -5.24 -12.15 7.03
C ARG A 103 -5.40 -13.32 6.05
N ALA A 104 -4.78 -13.26 4.88
CA ALA A 104 -5.06 -14.18 3.77
C ALA A 104 -4.19 -15.43 3.82
N LYS A 105 -4.68 -16.50 4.47
CA LYS A 105 -3.97 -17.78 4.59
C LYS A 105 -3.58 -18.41 3.24
N TRP A 106 -4.28 -18.07 2.15
CA TRP A 106 -4.00 -18.58 0.81
C TRP A 106 -2.76 -17.94 0.16
N LEU A 107 -2.20 -16.87 0.73
CA LEU A 107 -0.92 -16.29 0.32
C LEU A 107 0.31 -17.03 0.88
N ARG A 108 0.11 -18.07 1.70
CA ARG A 108 1.21 -18.91 2.18
C ARG A 108 2.03 -19.45 1.02
N GLY A 109 3.35 -19.38 1.13
CA GLY A 109 4.29 -19.79 0.08
C GLY A 109 4.60 -18.70 -0.96
N PHE A 110 3.90 -17.57 -0.95
CA PHE A 110 4.24 -16.41 -1.79
C PHE A 110 5.11 -15.37 -1.08
N PHE A 111 5.38 -15.56 0.20
CA PHE A 111 6.22 -14.67 0.98
C PHE A 111 6.79 -15.39 2.20
N THR A 112 7.90 -14.86 2.70
CA THR A 112 8.52 -15.23 3.96
C THR A 112 8.88 -13.94 4.70
N ILE A 113 8.50 -13.82 5.97
CA ILE A 113 8.91 -12.69 6.82
C ILE A 113 9.78 -13.26 7.94
N THR A 114 10.99 -12.75 8.08
CA THR A 114 11.94 -13.09 9.14
C THR A 114 12.39 -11.85 9.90
N ALA A 115 13.22 -12.03 10.94
CA ALA A 115 13.81 -10.91 11.65
C ALA A 115 14.72 -10.08 10.75
N GLU A 116 15.35 -10.69 9.75
CA GLU A 116 16.29 -10.07 8.82
C GLU A 116 15.60 -9.31 7.68
N GLY A 117 14.33 -9.61 7.38
CA GLY A 117 13.61 -8.93 6.31
C GLY A 117 12.37 -9.68 5.82
N ALA A 118 11.87 -9.29 4.65
CA ALA A 118 10.79 -10.00 3.97
C ALA A 118 11.19 -10.38 2.55
N GLU A 119 10.96 -11.63 2.19
CA GLU A 119 11.08 -12.13 0.83
C GLU A 119 9.69 -12.25 0.22
N PHE A 120 9.51 -11.71 -0.99
CA PHE A 120 8.25 -11.79 -1.72
C PHE A 120 8.44 -12.50 -3.04
N HIS A 121 7.54 -13.43 -3.35
CA HIS A 121 7.50 -14.07 -4.66
C HIS A 121 7.19 -13.02 -5.74
N PRO A 122 7.90 -13.00 -6.89
CA PRO A 122 7.70 -11.97 -7.92
C PRO A 122 6.26 -11.86 -8.43
N ALA A 123 5.54 -12.99 -8.51
CA ALA A 123 4.11 -12.99 -8.88
C ALA A 123 3.22 -12.22 -7.87
N LEU A 124 3.53 -12.27 -6.57
CA LEU A 124 2.82 -11.51 -5.55
C LEU A 124 3.01 -10.01 -5.75
N LEU A 125 4.25 -9.58 -5.93
CA LEU A 125 4.56 -8.17 -6.17
C LEU A 125 3.94 -7.68 -7.49
N ALA A 126 3.98 -8.49 -8.55
CA ALA A 126 3.36 -8.16 -9.83
C ALA A 126 1.84 -8.03 -9.72
N ALA A 127 1.19 -8.90 -8.94
CA ALA A 127 -0.24 -8.84 -8.69
C ALA A 127 -0.61 -7.63 -7.82
N ALA A 128 0.04 -7.44 -6.67
CA ALA A 128 -0.18 -6.30 -5.76
C ALA A 128 0.06 -4.94 -6.43
N ALA A 129 1.01 -4.87 -7.37
CA ALA A 129 1.28 -3.65 -8.13
C ALA A 129 0.13 -3.20 -9.05
N ARG A 130 -0.77 -4.11 -9.42
CA ARG A 130 -1.80 -3.89 -10.45
C ARG A 130 -3.22 -4.22 -10.02
N ALA A 131 -3.40 -5.01 -8.97
CA ALA A 131 -4.70 -5.38 -8.48
C ALA A 131 -5.52 -4.12 -8.17
N PRO A 132 -6.83 -4.13 -8.49
CA PRO A 132 -7.71 -3.03 -8.13
C PRO A 132 -7.77 -2.91 -6.62
N LEU A 133 -7.81 -1.67 -6.16
CA LEU A 133 -8.19 -1.36 -4.79
C LEU A 133 -9.71 -1.23 -4.74
N ASP A 134 -10.33 -1.59 -3.63
CA ASP A 134 -11.71 -1.27 -3.34
C ASP A 134 -11.84 0.19 -2.86
N THR A 135 -13.07 0.62 -2.56
CA THR A 135 -13.34 1.99 -2.07
C THR A 135 -12.62 2.30 -0.76
N THR A 136 -12.25 1.28 0.02
CA THR A 136 -11.55 1.43 1.31
C THR A 136 -10.03 1.34 1.16
N GLY A 137 -9.52 1.25 -0.06
CA GLY A 137 -8.09 1.15 -0.35
C GLY A 137 -7.48 -0.22 -0.07
N ARG A 138 -8.29 -1.27 0.10
CA ARG A 138 -7.81 -2.66 0.23
C ARG A 138 -7.78 -3.34 -1.13
N PHE A 139 -7.00 -4.41 -1.29
CA PHE A 139 -7.08 -5.21 -2.49
C PHE A 139 -8.43 -5.93 -2.59
N GLU A 140 -9.00 -5.97 -3.79
CA GLU A 140 -10.11 -6.88 -4.08
C GLU A 140 -9.61 -8.34 -4.10
N ASP A 141 -9.97 -9.13 -3.08
CA ASP A 141 -9.50 -10.51 -2.89
C ASP A 141 -9.67 -11.41 -4.12
N GLY A 142 -10.85 -11.35 -4.74
CA GLY A 142 -11.16 -12.16 -5.91
C GLY A 142 -10.25 -11.83 -7.10
N ALA A 143 -10.02 -10.54 -7.34
CA ALA A 143 -9.15 -10.08 -8.41
C ALA A 143 -7.68 -10.45 -8.14
N LEU A 144 -7.19 -10.19 -6.92
CA LEU A 144 -5.81 -10.51 -6.53
C LEU A 144 -5.52 -12.01 -6.65
N ARG A 145 -6.44 -12.85 -6.14
CA ARG A 145 -6.30 -14.31 -6.23
C ARG A 145 -6.35 -14.80 -7.68
N ALA A 146 -7.23 -14.26 -8.51
CA ALA A 146 -7.30 -14.62 -9.92
C ALA A 146 -6.01 -14.25 -10.68
N MET A 147 -5.40 -13.11 -10.37
CA MET A 147 -4.12 -12.70 -10.94
C MET A 147 -2.98 -13.66 -10.55
N LEU A 148 -2.94 -14.08 -9.28
CA LEU A 148 -1.92 -15.02 -8.80
C LEU A 148 -2.08 -16.40 -9.41
N ALA A 149 -3.31 -16.91 -9.52
CA ALA A 149 -3.60 -18.19 -10.15
C ALA A 149 -3.15 -18.25 -11.63
N ARG A 150 -3.21 -17.12 -12.35
CA ARG A 150 -2.73 -17.03 -13.74
C ARG A 150 -1.22 -16.91 -13.87
N SER A 151 -0.54 -16.51 -12.80
CA SER A 151 0.89 -16.21 -12.80
C SER A 151 1.76 -17.41 -12.45
N ILE A 152 1.16 -18.46 -11.84
CA ILE A 152 1.84 -19.72 -11.60
C ILE A 152 1.48 -20.67 -12.75
N PRO A 153 2.45 -21.11 -13.57
CA PRO A 153 2.19 -22.18 -14.52
C PRO A 153 1.75 -23.43 -13.77
N TYR A 154 0.64 -24.02 -14.19
CA TYR A 154 0.25 -25.36 -13.77
C TYR A 154 1.40 -26.31 -14.12
N ALA A 155 2.07 -26.86 -13.11
CA ALA A 155 2.94 -28.02 -13.31
C ALA A 155 2.04 -29.26 -13.22
N PRO A 156 1.73 -29.95 -14.32
CA PRO A 156 1.16 -31.29 -14.21
C PRO A 156 2.19 -32.16 -13.48
N THR A 157 1.81 -32.69 -12.31
CA THR A 157 2.43 -33.88 -11.73
C THR A 157 2.22 -35.09 -12.62
#